data_AF-A0A4R9M6J1-F1
#
_entry.id   AF-A0A4R9M6J1-F1
#
_cell.length_a   1.000
_cell.length_b   1.000
_cell.length_c   1.000
_cell.angle_alpha   90.00
_cell.angle_beta   90.00
_cell.angle_gamma   90.00
#
_symmetry.space_group_name_H-M   'P 1'
#
loop_
_entity.id
_entity.type
_entity.pdbx_description
1 polymer ?
#
loop_
_entity_poly.entity_id
_entity_poly.type
_entity_poly.pdbx_seq_one_letter_code
_entity_poly.pdbx_strand_id
1 'polypeptide(L)' 'MRKRIYSSEQIHVKITGQIKSPGIYKMESGSTGRDLIEKAGGLLPHAEMSLEDDSLEQLLVDGQAIDLGKR' A
#
# COMPACT_ATOMS: atom_id res chain seq x y z
N MET A 1 -3.27 -0.80 23.30
CA MET A 1 -2.61 -1.34 22.08
C MET A 1 -3.66 -2.10 21.29
N ARG A 2 -4.17 -1.54 20.17
CA ARG A 2 -5.23 -2.19 19.39
C ARG A 2 -4.60 -3.35 18.62
N LYS A 3 -4.81 -4.59 19.09
CA LYS A 3 -4.56 -5.81 18.30
C LYS A 3 -5.55 -5.78 17.13
N ARG A 4 -5.12 -5.22 16.00
CA ARG A 4 -5.83 -5.32 14.73
C ARG A 4 -5.84 -6.81 14.41
N ILE A 5 -7.02 -7.43 14.45
CA ILE A 5 -7.17 -8.85 14.13
C ILE A 5 -6.87 -8.96 12.64
N TYR A 6 -5.67 -9.40 12.29
CA TYR A 6 -5.33 -9.81 10.94
C TYR A 6 -6.07 -11.14 10.69
N SER A 7 -7.09 -11.11 9.84
CA SER A 7 -7.71 -12.34 9.34
C SER A 7 -6.64 -13.09 8.55
N SER A 8 -6.59 -14.42 8.64
CA SER A 8 -5.59 -15.28 7.98
C SER A 8 -5.68 -15.30 6.44
N GLU A 9 -6.45 -14.38 5.85
CA GLU A 9 -6.55 -14.21 4.41
C GLU A 9 -5.41 -13.31 3.94
N GLN A 10 -4.47 -13.90 3.19
CA GLN A 10 -3.40 -13.16 2.53
C GLN A 10 -3.92 -12.59 1.21
N ILE A 11 -3.64 -11.32 0.96
CA ILE A 11 -3.97 -10.59 -0.25
C ILE A 11 -2.70 -10.25 -1.04
N HIS A 12 -2.79 -10.22 -2.36
CA HIS A 12 -1.72 -9.83 -3.25
C HIS A 12 -2.05 -8.47 -3.85
N VAL A 13 -1.20 -7.49 -3.58
CA VAL A 13 -1.41 -6.12 -4.04
C VAL A 13 -0.24 -5.74 -4.91
N LYS A 14 -0.53 -5.24 -6.10
CA LYS A 14 0.48 -4.72 -7.01
C LYS A 14 0.64 -3.23 -6.76
N ILE A 15 1.87 -2.76 -6.58
CA ILE A 15 2.18 -1.33 -6.46
C ILE A 15 3.15 -0.91 -7.55
N THR A 16 2.82 0.14 -8.27
CA THR A 16 3.63 0.74 -9.35
C THR A 16 3.68 2.26 -9.22
N GLY A 17 4.57 2.93 -9.96
CA GLY A 17 4.70 4.40 -9.93
C GLY A 17 5.86 4.90 -9.06
N GLN A 18 5.64 6.01 -8.35
CA GLN A 18 6.66 6.73 -7.57
C GLN A 18 6.96 6.11 -6.19
N ILE A 19 7.40 4.85 -6.19
CA ILE A 19 7.81 4.13 -4.98
C ILE A 19 9.19 3.53 -5.12
N LYS A 20 9.87 3.30 -3.98
CA LYS A 20 11.24 2.76 -3.99
C LYS A 20 11.34 1.38 -4.62
N SER A 21 10.35 0.51 -4.41
CA SER A 21 10.38 -0.85 -4.93
C SER A 21 9.01 -1.23 -5.48
N PRO A 22 8.71 -0.90 -6.75
CA PRO A 22 7.48 -1.33 -7.39
C PRO A 22 7.48 -2.85 -7.60
N GLY A 23 6.33 -3.48 -7.43
CA GLY A 23 6.21 -4.93 -7.51
C GLY A 23 4.90 -5.46 -6.93
N ILE A 24 4.81 -6.77 -6.80
CA ILE A 24 3.68 -7.44 -6.15
C ILE A 24 4.08 -7.77 -4.71
N TYR A 25 3.28 -7.31 -3.76
CA TYR A 25 3.49 -7.53 -2.34
C TYR A 25 2.37 -8.39 -1.78
N LYS A 26 2.79 -9.37 -0.96
CA LYS A 26 1.88 -10.17 -0.16
C LYS A 26 1.57 -9.42 1.14
N MET A 27 0.31 -9.11 1.36
CA MET A 27 -0.19 -8.39 2.53
C MET A 27 -1.26 -9.21 3.23
N GLU A 28 -1.58 -8.85 4.46
CA GLU A 28 -2.70 -9.45 5.17
C GLU A 28 -3.98 -8.71 4.78
N SER A 29 -5.10 -9.43 4.74
CA SER A 29 -6.42 -8.82 4.59
C SER A 29 -6.66 -7.80 5.71
N GLY A 30 -7.05 -6.58 5.31
CA GLY A 30 -7.18 -5.46 6.24
C GLY A 30 -5.91 -4.61 6.42
N SER A 31 -4.82 -4.91 5.72
CA SER A 31 -3.72 -3.95 5.50
C SER A 31 -4.21 -2.75 4.67
N THR A 32 -3.61 -1.58 4.90
CA THR A 32 -3.93 -0.34 4.17
C THR A 32 -2.85 0.01 3.16
N GLY A 33 -3.15 0.94 2.25
CA GLY A 33 -2.17 1.44 1.27
C GLY A 33 -0.90 2.00 1.93
N ARG A 34 -1.04 2.62 3.11
CA ARG A 34 0.09 3.07 3.92
C ARG A 34 1.02 1.94 4.33
N ASP A 35 0.48 0.82 4.80
CA ASP A 35 1.25 -0.35 5.22
C ASP A 35 2.04 -0.96 4.04
N LEU A 36 1.39 -1.00 2.86
CA LEU A 36 2.02 -1.42 1.61
C LEU A 36 3.17 -0.49 1.21
N ILE A 37 2.97 0.82 1.33
CA ILE A 37 4.00 1.82 1.03
C ILE A 37 5.20 1.65 1.96
N GLU A 38 4.98 1.50 3.27
CA GLU A 38 6.05 1.27 4.23
C GLU A 38 6.80 -0.03 3.91
N LYS A 39 6.07 -1.10 3.58
CA LYS A 39 6.65 -2.40 3.19
C LYS A 39 7.45 -2.34 1.89
N ALA A 40 7.06 -1.48 0.95
CA ALA A 40 7.78 -1.23 -0.29
C ALA A 40 8.98 -0.27 -0.13
N GLY A 41 9.35 0.09 1.11
CA GLY A 41 10.50 0.91 1.44
C GLY A 41 10.20 2.40 1.60
N GLY A 42 8.92 2.77 1.62
CA GLY A 42 8.43 4.14 1.61
C GLY A 42 8.33 4.72 0.20
N LEU A 43 7.60 5.84 0.10
CA LEU A 43 7.52 6.63 -1.13
C LEU A 43 8.89 7.21 -1.50
N LEU A 44 9.08 7.52 -2.78
CA LEU A 44 10.25 8.28 -3.21
C LEU A 44 10.19 9.70 -2.59
N PRO A 45 11.34 10.31 -2.25
CA PRO A 45 11.37 11.66 -1.65
C PRO A 45 10.80 12.76 -2.56
N HIS A 46 10.61 12.47 -3.85
CA HIS A 46 9.96 13.35 -4.84
C HIS A 46 8.53 12.93 -5.18
N ALA A 47 8.00 11.88 -4.53
CA ALA A 47 6.61 11.52 -4.66
C ALA A 47 5.77 12.60 -3.96
N GLU A 48 5.28 13.55 -4.74
CA GLU A 48 4.26 14.55 -4.36
C GLU A 48 2.90 13.87 -4.14
N MET A 49 2.89 12.74 -3.43
CA MET A 49 1.65 12.24 -2.85
C MET A 49 1.47 12.98 -1.55
N SER A 50 0.57 13.95 -1.58
CA SER A 50 -0.01 14.50 -0.36
C SER A 50 -0.39 13.31 0.52
N LEU A 51 0.19 13.23 1.72
CA LEU A 51 -0.09 12.19 2.73
C LEU A 51 -1.56 12.19 3.20
N GLU A 52 -2.40 13.00 2.56
CA GLU A 52 -3.82 13.27 2.82
C GLU A 52 -4.74 12.66 1.74
N ASP A 53 -4.19 11.89 0.79
CA ASP A 53 -5.01 11.09 -0.13
C ASP A 53 -5.74 10.00 0.68
N ASP A 54 -7.03 10.24 0.96
CA ASP A 54 -7.98 9.34 1.66
C ASP A 54 -7.90 7.88 1.15
N SER A 55 -7.49 7.73 -0.11
CA SER A 55 -7.08 6.51 -0.83
C SER A 55 -6.14 5.58 -0.04
N LEU A 56 -5.22 6.11 0.78
CA LEU A 56 -4.21 5.33 1.49
C LEU A 56 -4.70 4.73 2.82
N GLU A 57 -5.80 5.25 3.35
CA GLU A 57 -6.44 4.77 4.57
C GLU A 57 -7.48 3.67 4.27
N GLN A 58 -7.80 3.47 2.99
CA GLN A 58 -8.66 2.38 2.54
C GLN A 58 -7.97 1.02 2.68
N LEU A 59 -8.78 0.00 3.01
CA LEU A 59 -8.33 -1.38 3.10
C LEU A 59 -8.00 -1.90 1.70
N LEU A 60 -6.87 -2.58 1.61
CA LEU A 60 -6.46 -3.26 0.39
C LEU A 60 -7.27 -4.53 0.19
N VAL A 61 -7.54 -4.85 -1.07
CA VAL A 61 -8.19 -6.10 -1.49
C VAL A 61 -7.26 -6.95 -2.35
N ASP A 62 -7.49 -8.26 -2.37
CA ASP A 62 -6.71 -9.20 -3.18
C ASP A 62 -6.83 -8.89 -4.68
N GLY A 63 -5.68 -8.85 -5.36
CA GLY A 63 -5.58 -8.47 -6.76
C GLY A 63 -5.63 -6.96 -7.02
N GLN A 64 -5.71 -6.11 -5.98
CA GLN A 64 -5.71 -4.66 -6.17
C GLN A 64 -4.38 -4.18 -6.77
N ALA A 65 -4.47 -3.26 -7.73
CA ALA A 65 -3.33 -2.56 -8.29
C ALA A 65 -3.38 -1.09 -7.86
N ILE A 66 -2.35 -0.64 -7.16
CA ILE A 66 -2.13 0.74 -6.79
C ILE A 66 -1.09 1.33 -7.74
N ASP A 67 -1.49 2.36 -8.48
CA ASP A 67 -0.58 3.14 -9.31
C ASP A 67 -0.35 4.51 -8.68
N LEU A 68 0.89 4.74 -8.23
CA LEU A 68 1.34 5.99 -7.63
C LEU A 68 1.90 6.92 -8.73
N GLY A 69 1.11 7.18 -9.78
CA GLY A 69 1.54 7.76 -11.06
C GLY A 69 2.59 8.89 -11.01
N LYS A 70 3.33 9.05 -12.11
CA LYS A 70 4.14 10.25 -12.35
C LYS A 70 3.17 11.39 -12.69
N ARG A 71 2.94 12.34 -11.77
CA ARG A 71 2.48 13.66 -12.20
C ARG A 71 3.59 14.37 -12.96
#